data_AF-A0A7X8DHK6-F1
#
_entry.id   AF-A0A7X8DHK6-F1
#
_cell.length_a   1.000
_cell.length_b   1.000
_cell.length_c   1.000
_cell.angle_alpha   90.00
_cell.angle_beta   90.00
_cell.angle_gamma   90.00
#
_symmetry.space_group_name_H-M   'P 1'
#
loop_
_entity.id
_entity.type
_entity.pdbx_description
1 polymer ?
#
loop_
_entity_poly.entity_id
_entity_poly.type
_entity_poly.pdbx_seq_one_letter_code
_entity_poly.pdbx_strand_id
1 'polypeptide(L)'
;MAFTYFFRDMHTLQLIVKYVVPYVAGRSRIRVWDAGCAMGHEPYSLAIMFAESMGQFAFRNVRIEATDLDLSNSFGRVISQGLYSAQELKRIPQEYFKKYFRPDKVSGDFRIDDKIKDKISYRRHDLLSLQP
;
A
#
# COMPACT_ATOMS: atom_id res chain seq x y z
N MET A 1 -16.81 0.23 11.77
CA MET A 1 -15.65 0.98 11.24
C MET A 1 -14.48 0.00 11.17
N ALA A 2 -13.94 -0.26 9.98
CA ALA A 2 -12.81 -1.18 9.83
C ALA A 2 -11.54 -0.54 10.42
N PHE A 3 -10.79 -1.27 11.24
CA PHE A 3 -9.54 -0.80 11.86
C PHE A 3 -8.34 -1.42 11.15
N THR A 4 -7.47 -0.58 10.61
CA THR A 4 -6.21 -0.96 9.97
C THR A 4 -5.14 0.07 10.29
N TYR A 5 -3.86 -0.30 10.15
CA TYR A 5 -2.72 0.60 10.38
C TYR A 5 -1.52 0.15 9.55
N PHE A 6 -0.57 1.06 9.32
CA PHE A 6 0.62 0.77 8.52
C PHE A 6 1.51 -0.27 9.19
N PHE A 7 2.10 -1.15 8.38
CA PHE A 7 2.98 -2.24 8.80
C PHE A 7 2.34 -3.16 9.84
N ARG A 8 1.01 -3.32 9.77
CA ARG A 8 0.30 -4.38 10.49
C ARG A 8 0.95 -5.72 10.12
N ASP A 9 1.29 -6.50 11.14
CA ASP A 9 1.95 -7.81 11.01
C ASP A 9 3.26 -7.75 10.18
N MET A 10 4.17 -6.84 10.57
CA MET A 10 5.48 -6.61 9.92
C MET A 10 6.26 -7.89 9.58
N HIS A 11 6.23 -8.90 10.46
CA HIS A 11 6.89 -10.18 10.20
C HIS A 11 6.34 -10.88 8.95
N THR A 12 5.01 -10.88 8.78
CA THR A 12 4.34 -11.43 7.59
C THR A 12 4.77 -10.67 6.33
N LEU A 13 4.79 -9.34 6.38
CA LEU A 13 5.24 -8.51 5.25
C LEU A 13 6.70 -8.82 4.86
N GLN A 14 7.58 -9.00 5.84
CA GLN A 14 8.98 -9.40 5.61
C GLN A 14 9.08 -10.79 4.97
N LEU A 15 8.28 -11.75 5.41
CA LEU A 15 8.26 -13.09 4.82
C LEU A 15 7.72 -13.07 3.39
N ILE A 16 6.67 -12.27 3.12
CA ILE A 16 6.14 -12.09 1.76
C ILE A 16 7.26 -11.64 0.82
N VAL A 17 7.99 -10.57 1.15
CA VAL A 17 9.04 -10.09 0.25
C VAL A 17 10.22 -11.07 0.17
N LYS A 18 10.62 -11.68 1.28
CA LYS A 18 11.70 -12.68 1.30
C LYS A 18 11.42 -13.84 0.36
N TYR A 19 10.20 -14.36 0.36
CA TYR A 19 9.85 -15.55 -0.43
C TYR A 19 9.36 -15.20 -1.84
N VAL A 20 8.66 -14.09 -2.05
CA VAL A 20 8.06 -13.77 -3.36
C VAL A 20 9.05 -13.09 -4.29
N VAL A 21 9.85 -12.13 -3.80
CA VAL A 21 10.72 -11.29 -4.63
C VAL A 21 11.65 -12.11 -5.54
N PRO A 22 12.34 -13.18 -5.08
CA PRO A 22 13.22 -13.97 -5.93
C PRO A 22 12.54 -14.56 -7.17
N TYR A 23 11.23 -14.87 -7.11
CA TYR A 23 10.49 -15.48 -8.22
C TYR A 23 9.88 -14.46 -9.19
N VAL A 24 9.72 -13.22 -8.75
CA VAL A 24 8.98 -12.20 -9.52
C VAL A 24 9.87 -11.07 -10.03
N ALA A 25 11.05 -10.84 -9.44
CA ALA A 25 11.90 -9.69 -9.76
C ALA A 25 12.33 -9.61 -11.24
N GLY A 26 12.45 -10.76 -11.93
CA GLY A 26 12.76 -10.83 -13.36
C GLY A 26 11.55 -10.65 -14.29
N ARG A 27 10.34 -10.54 -13.76
CA ARG A 27 9.11 -10.43 -14.57
C ARG A 27 8.90 -9.00 -15.07
N SER A 28 8.43 -8.90 -16.32
CA SER A 28 8.02 -7.61 -16.92
C SER A 28 6.73 -7.05 -16.31
N ARG A 29 5.94 -7.87 -15.61
CA ARG A 29 4.72 -7.47 -14.92
C ARG A 29 4.52 -8.28 -13.64
N ILE A 30 4.35 -7.59 -12.52
CA ILE A 30 4.09 -8.20 -11.20
C ILE A 30 2.76 -7.61 -10.72
N ARG A 31 1.73 -8.44 -10.62
CA ARG A 31 0.41 -8.04 -10.11
C ARG A 31 0.19 -8.66 -8.75
N VAL A 32 -0.21 -7.85 -7.81
CA VAL A 32 -0.54 -8.23 -6.44
C VAL A 32 -1.97 -7.79 -6.18
N TRP A 33 -2.77 -8.63 -5.53
CA TRP A 33 -4.12 -8.29 -5.12
C TRP A 33 -4.16 -8.24 -3.59
N ASP A 34 -4.53 -7.08 -3.07
CA ASP A 34 -4.83 -6.83 -1.66
C ASP A 34 -6.36 -6.83 -1.49
N ALA A 35 -6.87 -7.94 -0.94
CA ALA A 35 -8.30 -8.21 -0.82
C ALA A 35 -8.77 -7.91 0.63
N GLY A 36 -9.60 -6.88 0.79
CA GLY A 36 -10.03 -6.38 2.10
C GLY A 36 -9.13 -5.27 2.65
N CYS A 37 -8.72 -4.34 1.79
CA CYS A 37 -7.65 -3.38 2.08
C CYS A 37 -8.01 -2.27 3.09
N ALA A 38 -9.28 -2.15 3.48
CA ALA A 38 -9.81 -1.08 4.33
C ALA A 38 -9.34 0.32 3.87
N MET A 39 -8.93 1.18 4.81
CA MET A 39 -8.44 2.56 4.53
C MET A 39 -7.04 2.62 3.87
N GLY A 40 -6.58 1.56 3.21
CA GLY A 40 -5.41 1.60 2.33
C GLY A 40 -4.04 1.53 3.01
N HIS A 41 -3.97 1.31 4.32
CA HIS A 41 -2.69 1.24 5.03
C HIS A 41 -1.85 0.01 4.64
N GLU A 42 -2.50 -1.13 4.44
CA GLU A 42 -1.88 -2.40 4.03
C GLU A 42 -1.25 -2.34 2.62
N PRO A 43 -1.94 -1.88 1.55
CA PRO A 43 -1.35 -1.90 0.22
C PRO A 43 -0.13 -0.98 0.12
N TYR A 44 -0.13 0.13 0.87
CA TYR A 44 1.05 1.00 0.99
C TYR A 44 2.20 0.36 1.76
N SER A 45 1.91 -0.34 2.85
CA SER A 45 2.93 -1.07 3.61
C SER A 45 3.60 -2.12 2.73
N LEU A 46 2.80 -2.88 1.97
CA LEU A 46 3.30 -3.88 1.04
C LEU A 46 4.10 -3.26 -0.11
N ALA A 47 3.63 -2.14 -0.68
CA ALA A 47 4.35 -1.40 -1.72
C ALA A 47 5.73 -0.92 -1.25
N ILE A 48 5.81 -0.37 -0.02
CA ILE A 48 7.08 0.05 0.58
C ILE A 48 8.01 -1.16 0.76
N MET A 49 7.50 -2.28 1.27
CA MET A 49 8.30 -3.49 1.48
C MET A 49 8.85 -4.04 0.16
N PHE A 50 8.07 -4.01 -0.92
CA PHE A 50 8.57 -4.33 -2.25
C PHE A 50 9.63 -3.33 -2.74
N ALA A 51 9.44 -2.03 -2.51
CA ALA A 51 10.41 -1.01 -2.91
C ALA A 51 11.76 -1.16 -2.18
N GLU A 52 11.75 -1.56 -0.91
CA GLU A 52 12.97 -1.85 -0.14
C GLU A 52 13.68 -3.14 -0.59
N SER A 53 12.90 -4.14 -1.01
CA SER A 53 13.43 -5.47 -1.32
C SER A 53 13.79 -5.67 -2.79
N MET A 54 13.31 -4.79 -3.68
CA MET A 54 13.52 -4.87 -5.12
C MET A 54 14.41 -3.73 -5.62
N GLY A 55 15.23 -4.01 -6.64
CA GLY A 55 15.85 -2.94 -7.42
C GLY A 55 14.81 -2.09 -8.16
N GLN A 56 15.15 -0.83 -8.46
CA GLN A 56 14.24 0.14 -9.10
C GLN A 56 13.57 -0.40 -10.39
N PHE A 57 14.32 -1.16 -11.20
CA PHE A 57 13.80 -1.74 -12.45
C PHE A 57 12.71 -2.79 -12.20
N ALA A 58 12.89 -3.67 -11.21
CA ALA A 58 11.91 -4.69 -10.86
C ALA A 58 10.67 -4.05 -10.21
N PHE A 59 10.88 -3.13 -9.26
CA PHE A 59 9.79 -2.42 -8.59
C PHE A 59 8.90 -1.62 -9.55
N ARG A 60 9.48 -1.09 -10.64
CA ARG A 60 8.71 -0.39 -11.68
C ARG A 60 7.57 -1.26 -12.25
N ASN A 61 7.75 -2.57 -12.30
CA ASN A 61 6.82 -3.53 -12.87
C ASN A 61 5.73 -4.00 -11.89
N VAL A 62 5.80 -3.59 -10.62
CA VAL A 62 4.81 -3.92 -9.58
C VAL A 62 3.55 -3.08 -9.76
N ARG A 63 2.39 -3.73 -9.64
CA ARG A 63 1.06 -3.11 -9.51
C ARG A 63 0.30 -3.85 -8.42
N ILE A 64 -0.30 -3.09 -7.52
CA ILE A 64 -1.11 -3.59 -6.41
C ILE A 64 -2.54 -3.13 -6.66
N GLU A 65 -3.42 -4.08 -6.88
CA GLU A 65 -4.86 -3.84 -6.93
C GLU A 65 -5.41 -4.04 -5.52
N ALA A 66 -5.98 -2.99 -4.95
CA ALA A 66 -6.54 -3.00 -3.61
C ALA A 66 -8.07 -2.97 -3.72
N THR A 67 -8.74 -3.86 -3.01
CA THR A 67 -10.20 -3.98 -3.08
C THR A 67 -10.85 -4.07 -1.72
N ASP A 68 -12.02 -3.47 -1.60
CA ASP A 68 -12.86 -3.59 -0.40
C ASP A 68 -14.35 -3.40 -0.78
N LEU A 69 -15.25 -3.79 0.11
CA LEU A 69 -16.69 -3.57 -0.06
C LEU A 69 -17.07 -2.09 0.09
N ASP A 70 -16.28 -1.34 0.87
CA ASP A 70 -16.42 0.08 1.23
C ASP A 70 -17.84 0.64 1.05
N LEU A 71 -18.65 0.48 2.10
CA LEU A 71 -20.01 1.03 2.13
C LEU A 71 -20.03 2.56 2.23
N SER A 72 -18.90 3.20 2.55
CA SER A 72 -18.78 4.64 2.76
C SER A 72 -18.27 5.42 1.54
N ASN A 73 -17.79 4.72 0.50
CA ASN A 73 -17.10 5.29 -0.67
C ASN A 73 -15.92 6.22 -0.30
N SER A 74 -15.32 6.04 0.88
CA SER A 74 -14.24 6.90 1.37
C SER A 74 -12.86 6.31 1.09
N PHE A 75 -12.72 4.99 0.99
CA PHE A 75 -11.42 4.31 0.91
C PHE A 75 -10.70 4.65 -0.39
N GLY A 76 -11.44 4.66 -1.51
CA GLY A 76 -10.87 5.07 -2.80
C GLY A 76 -10.33 6.50 -2.78
N ARG A 77 -11.02 7.42 -2.08
CA ARG A 77 -10.55 8.81 -1.93
C ARG A 77 -9.29 8.87 -1.06
N VAL A 78 -9.25 8.18 0.07
CA VAL A 78 -8.06 8.14 0.94
C VAL A 78 -6.85 7.56 0.19
N ILE A 79 -7.02 6.42 -0.48
CA ILE A 79 -5.96 5.75 -1.25
C ILE A 79 -5.45 6.66 -2.37
N SER A 80 -6.34 7.26 -3.15
CA SER A 80 -5.96 8.14 -4.27
C SER A 80 -5.31 9.45 -3.82
N GLN A 81 -5.70 10.00 -2.67
CA GLN A 81 -5.08 11.21 -2.11
C GLN A 81 -3.71 10.92 -1.50
N GLY A 82 -3.54 9.75 -0.88
CA GLY A 82 -2.31 9.34 -0.22
C GLY A 82 -1.92 10.27 0.93
N LEU A 83 -2.91 10.86 1.60
CA LEU A 83 -2.76 11.77 2.74
C LEU A 83 -3.16 11.06 4.03
N TYR A 84 -2.31 11.19 5.04
CA TYR A 84 -2.44 10.50 6.32
C TYR A 84 -2.07 11.42 7.48
N SER A 85 -2.85 11.36 8.55
CA SER A 85 -2.58 12.13 9.76
C SER A 85 -1.32 11.62 10.48
N ALA A 86 -0.70 12.47 11.31
CA ALA A 86 0.42 12.06 12.14
C ALA A 86 0.09 10.87 13.07
N GLN A 87 -1.18 10.73 13.47
CA GLN A 87 -1.65 9.65 14.33
C GLN A 87 -1.63 8.29 13.61
N GLU A 88 -2.07 8.24 12.35
CA GLU A 88 -2.05 7.03 11.51
C GLU A 88 -0.62 6.56 11.23
N LEU A 89 0.32 7.50 11.09
CA LEU A 89 1.71 7.21 10.77
C LEU A 89 2.58 6.90 12.00
N LYS A 90 2.05 7.07 13.22
CA LYS A 90 2.80 6.92 14.48
C LYS A 90 3.47 5.54 14.64
N ARG A 91 2.89 4.50 14.03
CA ARG A 91 3.36 3.11 14.13
C ARG A 91 4.39 2.73 13.05
N ILE A 92 4.66 3.60 12.10
CA ILE A 92 5.60 3.34 11.01
C ILE A 92 7.03 3.38 11.56
N PRO A 93 7.89 2.38 11.27
CA PRO A 93 9.31 2.46 11.54
C PRO A 93 9.92 3.76 10.98
N GLN A 94 10.70 4.46 11.79
CA GLN A 94 11.13 5.83 11.50
C GLN A 94 11.89 5.95 10.16
N GLU A 95 12.63 4.90 9.78
CA GLU A 95 13.35 4.80 8.50
C GLU A 95 12.40 4.89 7.29
N TYR A 96 11.28 4.16 7.31
CA TYR A 96 10.29 4.19 6.22
C TYR A 96 9.50 5.49 6.22
N PHE A 97 9.14 6.01 7.40
CA PHE A 97 8.46 7.29 7.50
C PHE A 97 9.29 8.42 6.86
N LYS A 98 10.57 8.53 7.26
CA LYS A 98 11.49 9.56 6.71
C LYS A 98 11.76 9.38 5.22
N LYS A 99 11.68 8.16 4.69
CA LYS A 99 11.95 7.89 3.27
C LYS A 99 10.72 8.17 2.39
N TYR A 100 9.54 7.75 2.82
CA TYR A 100 8.34 7.67 1.98
C TYR A 100 7.26 8.70 2.29
N PHE A 101 7.36 9.43 3.39
CA PHE A 101 6.36 10.43 3.75
C PHE A 101 6.97 11.84 3.77
N ARG A 102 6.18 12.82 3.36
CA ARG A 102 6.52 14.25 3.33
C ARG A 102 5.37 15.04 3.93
N PRO A 103 5.63 16.09 4.72
CA PRO A 103 4.56 16.95 5.20
C PRO A 103 3.86 17.60 4.00
N ASP A 104 2.53 17.57 4.02
CA ASP A 104 1.70 18.28 3.05
C ASP A 104 1.60 19.75 3.45
N LYS A 105 1.88 20.65 2.50
CA LYS A 105 1.96 22.09 2.76
C LYS A 105 0.60 22.74 3.02
N VAL A 106 -0.51 22.04 2.71
CA VAL A 106 -1.86 22.61 2.74
C VAL A 106 -2.66 22.07 3.92
N SER A 107 -2.64 20.75 4.14
CA SER A 107 -3.52 20.13 5.15
C SER A 107 -2.88 19.96 6.53
N GLY A 108 -1.54 20.05 6.64
CA GLY A 108 -0.82 19.69 7.86
C GLY A 108 -0.71 18.17 8.09
N ASP A 109 -1.25 17.37 7.18
CA ASP A 109 -1.06 15.92 7.14
C ASP A 109 0.26 15.56 6.47
N PHE A 110 0.50 14.26 6.28
CA PHE A 110 1.63 13.74 5.55
C PHE A 110 1.17 13.05 4.28
N ARG A 111 1.87 13.35 3.19
CA ARG A 111 1.68 12.74 1.88
C ARG A 111 2.70 11.64 1.65
N ILE A 112 2.24 10.50 1.15
CA ILE A 112 3.14 9.43 0.71
C ILE A 112 3.77 9.77 -0.66
N ASP A 113 4.99 9.30 -0.89
CA ASP A 113 5.72 9.45 -2.15
C ASP A 113 4.89 8.88 -3.33
N ASP A 114 4.79 9.68 -4.39
CA ASP A 114 4.06 9.33 -5.60
C ASP A 114 4.57 8.04 -6.24
N LYS A 115 5.87 7.72 -6.11
CA LYS A 115 6.45 6.46 -6.62
C LYS A 115 5.82 5.22 -5.99
N ILE A 116 5.33 5.33 -4.76
CA ILE A 116 4.63 4.27 -4.04
C ILE A 116 3.13 4.34 -4.35
N LYS A 117 2.53 5.53 -4.28
CA LYS A 117 1.12 5.77 -4.61
C LYS A 117 0.72 5.26 -5.99
N ASP A 118 1.54 5.52 -6.99
CA ASP A 118 1.28 5.12 -8.38
C ASP A 118 1.33 3.60 -8.60
N LYS A 119 1.72 2.82 -7.59
CA LYS A 119 1.63 1.35 -7.63
C LYS A 119 0.25 0.83 -7.28
N ILE A 120 -0.57 1.63 -6.63
CA ILE A 120 -1.81 1.17 -6.02
C ILE A 120 -3.00 1.70 -6.81
N SER A 121 -3.89 0.79 -7.19
CA SER A 121 -5.20 1.13 -7.72
C SER A 121 -6.26 0.56 -6.80
N TYR A 122 -7.28 1.35 -6.47
CA TYR A 122 -8.41 0.89 -5.69
C TYR A 122 -9.63 0.59 -6.56
N ARG A 123 -10.30 -0.53 -6.29
CA ARG A 123 -11.60 -0.88 -6.88
C ARG A 123 -12.53 -1.39 -5.78
N ARG A 124 -13.77 -0.92 -5.76
CA ARG A 124 -14.80 -1.53 -4.91
C ARG A 124 -15.14 -2.92 -5.43
N HIS A 125 -15.02 -3.94 -4.59
CA HIS A 125 -15.30 -5.32 -4.98
C HIS A 125 -15.77 -6.12 -3.76
N ASP A 126 -16.84 -6.88 -3.97
CA ASP A 126 -17.38 -7.82 -2.99
C ASP A 126 -16.83 -9.23 -3.29
N LEU A 127 -16.03 -9.77 -2.37
CA LEU A 127 -15.44 -11.11 -2.50
C LEU A 127 -16.50 -12.22 -2.64
N LEU A 128 -17.72 -11.98 -2.13
CA LEU A 128 -18.83 -12.93 -2.23
C LEU A 128 -19.61 -12.83 -3.54
N SER A 129 -19.36 -11.79 -4.35
CA SER A 129 -20.03 -11.63 -5.64
C SER A 129 -19.62 -12.69 -6.67
N LEU A 130 -18.44 -13.32 -6.48
CA LEU A 130 -17.83 -14.26 -7.43
C LEU A 130 -17.67 -13.67 -8.85
N GLN A 131 -17.67 -12.33 -8.97
CA GLN A 131 -17.50 -11.60 -10.23
C GLN A 131 -16.08 -11.02 -10.31
N PRO A 132 -15.29 -11.36 -11.35
CA PRO A 132 -13.95 -10.83 -11.53
C PRO A 132 -13.86 -9.28 -11.60
#